data_AF-D9WT55-F1
#
_entry.id   AF-D9WT55-F1
#
_cell.length_a   1.000
_cell.length_b   1.000
_cell.length_c   1.000
_cell.angle_alpha   90.00
_cell.angle_beta   90.00
_cell.angle_gamma   90.00
#
_symmetry.space_group_name_H-M   'P 1'
#
loop_
_entity.id
_entity.type
_entity.pdbx_description
1 polymer ?
#
loop_
_entity_poly.entity_id
_entity_poly.type
_entity_poly.pdbx_seq_one_letter_code
_entity_poly.pdbx_strand_id
1 'polypeptide(L)'
;MPPSDPAPQCPVPSMSPASACTSHRSSTAAHARASVIDPPPFDRVMERSCPMGPTVGFWCVESGKAAGMGQGIFRYVSSYEPLGGPEVSPHVQASPEEAVSDFFQQVSDMVFQGGPLGRELTRLDAVGRSFTFHQAPEPDARAVVDTAGGAPAASSPAWAHLAWLLRELPFVQAFREYGHEGGPTLCGVEVPSRQWAEVLTEHHGERWRVRVALEGRTEPIEFPGMVIGELFGEGRHRELAESHLVDPGI
;
A
#
# COMPACT_ATOMS: atom_id res chain seq x y z
N MET A 1 -44.27 -11.50 -61.68
CA MET A 1 -43.04 -11.20 -62.47
C MET A 1 -42.33 -10.03 -61.83
N PRO A 2 -41.18 -10.24 -61.17
CA PRO A 2 -40.29 -9.18 -60.72
C PRO A 2 -39.11 -8.98 -61.69
N PRO A 3 -38.48 -7.79 -61.66
CA PRO A 3 -37.03 -7.64 -61.81
C PRO A 3 -36.46 -7.11 -60.48
N SER A 4 -35.67 -7.88 -59.73
CA SER A 4 -34.22 -8.13 -59.95
C SER A 4 -33.33 -7.06 -59.30
N ASP A 5 -32.87 -7.35 -58.08
CA ASP A 5 -31.74 -6.66 -57.43
C ASP A 5 -30.43 -6.85 -58.21
N PRO A 6 -29.55 -5.84 -58.23
CA PRO A 6 -28.11 -6.02 -58.36
C PRO A 6 -27.42 -5.95 -56.99
N ALA A 7 -26.74 -7.04 -56.62
CA ALA A 7 -25.91 -7.16 -55.42
C ALA A 7 -24.47 -6.61 -55.65
N PRO A 8 -23.51 -6.72 -54.71
CA PRO A 8 -22.57 -5.65 -54.36
C PRO A 8 -21.31 -5.57 -55.23
N GLN A 9 -20.60 -4.43 -55.13
CA GLN A 9 -19.27 -4.23 -55.70
C GLN A 9 -18.20 -4.00 -54.62
N CYS A 10 -17.30 -4.97 -54.46
CA CYS A 10 -15.92 -4.80 -53.98
C CYS A 10 -15.00 -5.42 -55.03
N PRO A 11 -14.01 -4.70 -55.59
CA PRO A 11 -12.58 -4.96 -55.27
C PRO A 11 -11.71 -3.67 -55.38
N VAL A 12 -10.38 -3.60 -55.21
CA VAL A 12 -9.25 -4.49 -54.79
C VAL A 12 -8.26 -3.61 -53.97
N PRO A 13 -7.28 -4.16 -53.21
CA PRO A 13 -6.30 -3.34 -52.48
C PRO A 13 -5.18 -2.79 -53.38
N SER A 14 -4.55 -1.69 -52.96
CA SER A 14 -3.33 -1.16 -53.58
C SER A 14 -2.10 -1.47 -52.72
N MET A 15 -1.24 -2.37 -53.19
CA MET A 15 0.08 -2.64 -52.58
C MET A 15 1.17 -1.93 -53.37
N SER A 16 2.00 -1.15 -52.65
CA SER A 16 3.45 -0.91 -52.83
C SER A 16 4.04 -0.53 -54.21
N PRO A 17 5.13 0.24 -54.21
CA PRO A 17 6.42 -0.47 -54.27
C PRO A 17 7.43 0.00 -53.21
N ALA A 18 8.33 -0.92 -52.86
CA ALA A 18 9.48 -0.65 -51.99
C ALA A 18 10.72 -0.24 -52.81
N SER A 19 11.50 0.71 -52.30
CA SER A 19 12.92 0.98 -52.61
C SER A 19 13.39 2.19 -51.77
N ALA A 20 14.63 2.30 -51.30
CA ALA A 20 15.70 1.29 -51.14
C ALA A 20 16.72 1.81 -50.11
N CYS A 21 17.56 0.89 -49.63
CA CYS A 21 18.70 1.10 -48.73
C CYS A 21 19.54 2.37 -48.98
N THR A 22 19.94 3.04 -47.89
CA THR A 22 21.35 3.46 -47.73
C THR A 22 21.84 3.19 -46.31
N SER A 23 22.86 2.34 -46.19
CA SER A 23 23.63 2.17 -44.96
C SER A 23 24.66 3.29 -44.87
N HIS A 24 24.80 3.93 -43.71
CA HIS A 24 26.03 4.63 -43.36
C HIS A 24 26.51 4.24 -41.96
N ARG A 25 27.67 3.58 -41.93
CA ARG A 25 28.30 3.00 -40.75
C ARG A 25 29.60 3.74 -40.48
N SER A 26 29.62 4.53 -39.40
CA SER A 26 30.81 5.13 -38.78
C SER A 26 30.45 5.30 -37.30
N SER A 27 30.93 4.54 -36.31
CA SER A 27 32.27 3.98 -36.06
C SER A 27 33.35 5.02 -35.75
N THR A 28 33.25 5.63 -34.56
CA THR A 28 34.41 6.05 -33.77
C THR A 28 34.22 5.58 -32.33
N ALA A 29 35.15 4.77 -31.85
CA ALA A 29 35.14 4.27 -30.48
C ALA A 29 35.78 5.28 -29.52
N ALA A 30 35.29 5.35 -28.29
CA ALA A 30 36.01 5.90 -27.15
C ALA A 30 35.73 5.02 -25.92
N HIS A 31 36.77 4.64 -25.19
CA HIS A 31 36.65 3.77 -24.02
C HIS A 31 36.04 4.50 -22.82
N ALA A 32 35.13 3.83 -22.12
CA ALA A 32 34.98 3.95 -20.68
C ALA A 32 34.97 2.53 -20.08
N ARG A 33 35.72 2.33 -18.98
CA ARG A 33 35.94 1.01 -18.38
C ARG A 33 34.77 0.59 -17.50
N ALA A 34 34.59 -0.72 -17.39
CA ALA A 34 33.67 -1.34 -16.46
C ALA A 34 34.06 -1.08 -14.99
N SER A 35 33.05 -1.00 -14.14
CA SER A 35 33.11 -1.44 -12.74
C SER A 35 31.84 -2.23 -12.46
N VAL A 36 31.93 -3.55 -12.65
CA VAL A 36 30.93 -4.50 -12.14
C VAL A 36 31.10 -4.53 -10.62
N ILE A 37 30.03 -4.24 -9.89
CA ILE A 37 29.98 -4.41 -8.43
C ILE A 37 29.19 -5.68 -8.18
N ASP A 38 29.89 -6.79 -7.92
CA ASP A 38 29.28 -8.01 -7.45
C ASP A 38 28.74 -7.83 -6.01
N PRO A 39 27.50 -8.25 -5.70
CA PRO A 39 27.00 -8.27 -4.33
C PRO A 39 27.68 -9.41 -3.53
N PRO A 40 27.95 -9.23 -2.22
CA PRO A 40 28.55 -10.27 -1.40
C PRO A 40 27.55 -11.39 -1.09
N PRO A 41 27.99 -12.67 -1.08
CA PRO A 41 27.12 -13.80 -0.71
C PRO A 41 26.96 -13.89 0.82
N PHE A 42 25.72 -14.06 1.28
CA PHE A 42 25.41 -14.38 2.67
C PHE A 42 24.58 -15.66 2.78
N ASP A 43 25.26 -16.80 2.60
CA ASP A 43 24.80 -18.08 3.10
C ASP A 43 25.44 -18.34 4.49
N ARG A 44 24.64 -18.25 5.56
CA ARG A 44 24.90 -19.09 6.74
C ARG A 44 23.66 -19.35 7.60
N VAL A 45 23.18 -20.58 7.47
CA VAL A 45 22.31 -21.26 8.43
C VAL A 45 22.90 -21.19 9.84
N MET A 46 22.07 -20.86 10.83
CA MET A 46 22.23 -21.27 12.23
C MET A 46 20.84 -21.58 12.80
N GLU A 47 20.56 -22.86 12.95
CA GLU A 47 19.43 -23.36 13.74
C GLU A 47 19.58 -22.92 15.21
N ARG A 48 18.46 -22.63 15.88
CA ARG A 48 18.24 -23.05 17.29
C ARG A 48 16.79 -22.84 17.76
N SER A 49 16.07 -23.96 17.72
CA SER A 49 15.27 -24.51 18.82
C SER A 49 14.41 -23.57 19.67
N CYS A 50 13.08 -23.68 19.46
CA CYS A 50 12.09 -23.41 20.49
C CYS A 50 12.27 -24.36 21.70
N PRO A 51 12.00 -23.90 22.93
CA PRO A 51 11.49 -24.74 24.00
C PRO A 51 9.99 -24.49 24.24
N MET A 52 9.21 -25.55 24.43
CA MET A 52 7.83 -25.47 24.90
C MET A 52 7.76 -24.99 26.36
N GLY A 53 6.60 -24.50 26.80
CA GLY A 53 6.33 -24.17 28.21
C GLY A 53 6.27 -25.41 29.13
N PRO A 54 5.94 -25.21 30.42
CA PRO A 54 4.60 -25.67 30.82
C PRO A 54 3.88 -24.82 31.90
N THR A 55 2.56 -24.72 31.71
CA THR A 55 1.49 -25.10 32.66
C THR A 55 1.64 -24.88 34.18
N VAL A 56 0.84 -23.92 34.68
CA VAL A 56 0.03 -23.91 35.93
C VAL A 56 0.66 -24.30 37.29
N GLY A 57 0.53 -23.39 38.26
CA GLY A 57 0.58 -23.70 39.69
C GLY A 57 -0.41 -22.85 40.50
N PHE A 58 -1.52 -23.45 40.94
CA PHE A 58 -2.44 -22.87 41.94
C PHE A 58 -1.99 -23.30 43.35
N TRP A 59 -1.96 -22.38 44.31
CA TRP A 59 -1.92 -22.73 45.74
C TRP A 59 -2.78 -21.78 46.56
N CYS A 60 -3.91 -22.30 47.07
CA CYS A 60 -4.52 -21.77 48.28
C CYS A 60 -3.80 -22.39 49.48
N VAL A 61 -3.46 -21.58 50.48
CA VAL A 61 -3.18 -22.05 51.84
C VAL A 61 -3.99 -21.20 52.81
N GLU A 62 -5.06 -21.78 53.33
CA GLU A 62 -5.81 -21.28 54.48
C GLU A 62 -5.58 -22.25 55.64
N SER A 63 -5.10 -21.75 56.78
CA SER A 63 -5.31 -22.26 58.16
C SER A 63 -4.26 -21.70 59.12
N GLY A 64 -4.66 -21.21 60.29
CA GLY A 64 -3.69 -20.74 61.30
C GLY A 64 -4.26 -19.94 62.46
N LYS A 65 -5.33 -20.40 63.11
CA LYS A 65 -5.94 -19.72 64.26
C LYS A 65 -5.11 -19.93 65.53
N ALA A 66 -4.53 -18.87 66.10
CA ALA A 66 -3.94 -18.87 67.44
C ALA A 66 -4.33 -17.60 68.21
N ALA A 67 -4.66 -17.75 69.50
CA ALA A 67 -5.08 -16.66 70.37
C ALA A 67 -3.90 -16.14 71.21
N GLY A 68 -3.88 -14.83 71.50
CA GLY A 68 -2.91 -14.24 72.42
C GLY A 68 -3.11 -12.72 72.56
N MET A 69 -3.41 -12.26 73.77
CA MET A 69 -3.50 -10.82 74.08
C MET A 69 -2.10 -10.21 74.17
N GLY A 70 -1.90 -9.05 73.54
CA GLY A 70 -0.69 -8.25 73.69
C GLY A 70 -0.72 -7.02 72.79
N GLN A 71 -0.98 -5.84 73.37
CA GLN A 71 -0.90 -4.58 72.64
C GLN A 71 0.56 -4.20 72.37
N GLY A 72 1.14 -4.80 71.32
CA GLY A 72 2.41 -4.36 70.75
C GLY A 72 2.20 -3.14 69.86
N ILE A 73 2.93 -2.05 70.12
CA ILE A 73 2.99 -0.91 69.21
C ILE A 73 3.81 -1.34 67.98
N PHE A 74 3.14 -1.73 66.89
CA PHE A 74 3.78 -2.05 65.62
C PHE A 74 4.36 -0.79 64.99
N ARG A 75 5.64 -0.53 65.27
CA ARG A 75 6.43 0.51 64.59
C ARG A 75 6.81 0.01 63.19
N TYR A 76 5.94 0.23 62.22
CA TYR A 76 6.27 -0.01 60.81
C TYR A 76 7.46 0.86 60.39
N VAL A 77 8.56 0.23 60.02
CA VAL A 77 9.70 0.85 59.35
C VAL A 77 9.76 0.28 57.94
N SER A 78 9.05 0.92 57.01
CA SER A 78 9.09 0.56 55.60
C SER A 78 10.32 1.17 54.94
N SER A 79 11.36 0.34 54.75
CA SER A 79 12.46 0.62 53.84
C SER A 79 11.98 0.40 52.41
N TYR A 80 11.83 1.47 51.64
CA TYR A 80 11.68 1.38 50.18
C TYR A 80 13.07 1.19 49.56
N GLU A 81 13.47 -0.05 49.33
CA GLU A 81 14.32 -0.33 48.17
C GLU A 81 13.41 -0.33 46.94
N PRO A 82 13.67 0.51 45.93
CA PRO A 82 13.04 0.33 44.63
C PRO A 82 13.50 -1.02 44.09
N LEU A 83 12.58 -1.98 44.00
CA LEU A 83 12.78 -3.16 43.16
C LEU A 83 13.20 -2.64 41.79
N GLY A 84 14.40 -3.02 41.33
CA GLY A 84 14.90 -2.64 40.02
C GLY A 84 13.85 -3.05 38.99
N GLY A 85 13.13 -2.06 38.47
CA GLY A 85 12.11 -2.32 37.46
C GLY A 85 12.75 -3.00 36.27
N PRO A 86 11.99 -3.79 35.47
CA PRO A 86 12.48 -4.17 34.16
C PRO A 86 12.95 -2.88 33.46
N GLU A 87 14.14 -2.91 32.84
CA GLU A 87 14.56 -1.81 31.99
C GLU A 87 13.42 -1.55 31.02
N VAL A 88 12.79 -0.38 31.17
CA VAL A 88 11.85 0.11 30.18
C VAL A 88 12.73 0.51 29.00
N SER A 89 13.04 -0.49 28.16
CA SER A 89 13.55 -0.26 26.81
C SER A 89 12.75 0.90 26.26
N PRO A 90 13.41 2.00 25.81
CA PRO A 90 12.71 3.19 25.41
C PRO A 90 11.71 2.79 24.34
N HIS A 91 10.43 2.81 24.70
CA HIS A 91 9.36 2.42 23.81
C HIS A 91 9.25 3.56 22.82
N VAL A 92 10.04 3.46 21.73
CA VAL A 92 10.03 4.41 20.63
C VAL A 92 8.58 4.47 20.18
N GLN A 93 7.93 5.58 20.47
CA GLN A 93 6.58 5.81 19.98
C GLN A 93 6.75 6.02 18.49
N ALA A 94 6.14 5.13 17.70
CA ALA A 94 6.15 5.23 16.25
C ALA A 94 5.75 6.65 15.86
N SER A 95 6.46 7.23 14.89
CA SER A 95 6.14 8.58 14.43
C SER A 95 4.69 8.62 13.90
N PRO A 96 4.01 9.78 13.90
CA PRO A 96 2.66 9.87 13.34
C PRO A 96 2.55 9.32 11.92
N GLU A 97 3.63 9.46 11.14
CA GLU A 97 3.77 9.06 9.74
C GLU A 97 3.96 7.54 9.61
N GLU A 98 4.87 6.96 10.38
CA GLU A 98 5.06 5.51 10.54
C GLU A 98 3.77 4.81 10.99
N ALA A 99 3.07 5.38 11.98
CA ALA A 99 1.81 4.83 12.46
C ALA A 99 0.62 5.04 11.49
N VAL A 100 0.75 5.87 10.45
CA VAL A 100 -0.17 5.88 9.31
C VAL A 100 0.26 4.82 8.29
N SER A 101 1.55 4.66 8.01
CA SER A 101 2.08 3.61 7.13
C SER A 101 1.67 2.21 7.61
N ASP A 102 1.84 1.91 8.90
CA ASP A 102 1.41 0.65 9.52
C ASP A 102 -0.10 0.41 9.36
N PHE A 103 -0.91 1.46 9.53
CA PHE A 103 -2.37 1.37 9.39
C PHE A 103 -2.78 1.09 7.94
N PHE A 104 -2.16 1.75 6.96
CA PHE A 104 -2.40 1.49 5.54
C PHE A 104 -1.93 0.09 5.12
N GLN A 105 -0.77 -0.38 5.61
CA GLN A 105 -0.29 -1.75 5.40
C GLN A 105 -1.27 -2.77 5.97
N GLN A 106 -1.76 -2.56 7.20
CA GLN A 106 -2.75 -3.43 7.83
C GLN A 106 -4.04 -3.54 6.99
N VAL A 107 -4.58 -2.42 6.49
CA VAL A 107 -5.80 -2.46 5.66
C VAL A 107 -5.50 -3.03 4.28
N SER A 108 -4.33 -2.77 3.68
CA SER A 108 -3.84 -3.44 2.46
C SER A 108 -3.88 -4.97 2.61
N ASP A 109 -3.32 -5.51 3.70
CA ASP A 109 -3.29 -6.95 3.96
C ASP A 109 -4.71 -7.52 4.11
N MET A 110 -5.61 -6.78 4.76
CA MET A 110 -7.03 -7.17 4.88
C MET A 110 -7.76 -7.14 3.54
N VAL A 111 -7.47 -6.17 2.65
CA VAL A 111 -8.01 -6.14 1.28
C VAL A 111 -7.47 -7.30 0.46
N PHE A 112 -6.17 -7.58 0.54
CA PHE A 112 -5.52 -8.68 -0.20
C PHE A 112 -6.07 -10.05 0.21
N GLN A 113 -6.26 -10.29 1.50
CA GLN A 113 -6.83 -11.54 2.02
C GLN A 113 -8.36 -11.63 1.83
N GLY A 114 -9.07 -10.50 1.89
CA GLY A 114 -10.53 -10.42 1.83
C GLY A 114 -11.11 -10.38 0.42
N GLY A 115 -10.39 -9.79 -0.53
CA GLY A 115 -10.82 -9.57 -1.92
C GLY A 115 -11.28 -10.84 -2.66
N PRO A 116 -10.49 -11.94 -2.65
CA PRO A 116 -10.89 -13.23 -3.22
C PRO A 116 -12.19 -13.81 -2.64
N LEU A 117 -12.55 -13.38 -1.42
CA LEU A 117 -13.73 -13.81 -0.68
C LEU A 117 -14.90 -12.82 -0.80
N GLY A 118 -14.76 -11.79 -1.64
CA GLY A 118 -15.77 -10.75 -1.86
C GLY A 118 -15.87 -9.74 -0.71
N ARG A 119 -14.88 -9.63 0.18
CA ARG A 119 -14.83 -8.56 1.18
C ARG A 119 -14.16 -7.34 0.55
N GLU A 120 -14.95 -6.32 0.31
CA GLU A 120 -14.52 -5.11 -0.41
C GLU A 120 -14.51 -3.91 0.53
N LEU A 121 -13.36 -3.26 0.64
CA LEU A 121 -13.22 -1.96 1.29
C LEU A 121 -14.12 -0.96 0.56
N THR A 122 -14.84 -0.14 1.32
CA THR A 122 -15.66 0.96 0.80
C THR A 122 -15.13 2.33 1.19
N ARG A 123 -14.48 2.41 2.36
CA ARG A 123 -13.86 3.64 2.86
C ARG A 123 -12.72 3.34 3.83
N LEU A 124 -11.67 4.14 3.77
CA LEU A 124 -10.59 4.25 4.73
C LEU A 124 -10.42 5.72 5.11
N ASP A 125 -10.40 6.02 6.41
CA ASP A 125 -10.11 7.34 6.98
C ASP A 125 -8.73 7.27 7.68
N ALA A 126 -7.76 8.00 7.12
CA ALA A 126 -6.38 8.00 7.62
C ALA A 126 -6.24 8.77 8.95
N VAL A 127 -7.08 9.80 9.14
CA VAL A 127 -7.03 10.69 10.30
C VAL A 127 -7.71 10.02 11.50
N GLY A 128 -8.92 9.49 11.29
CA GLY A 128 -9.65 8.73 12.30
C GLY A 128 -9.15 7.30 12.50
N ARG A 129 -8.22 6.83 11.66
CA ARG A 129 -7.71 5.44 11.61
C ARG A 129 -8.84 4.40 11.65
N SER A 130 -9.83 4.61 10.78
CA SER A 130 -11.00 3.76 10.67
C SER A 130 -11.24 3.32 9.23
N PHE A 131 -11.91 2.19 9.04
CA PHE A 131 -12.21 1.65 7.72
C PHE A 131 -13.54 0.89 7.75
N THR A 132 -14.17 0.76 6.59
CA THR A 132 -15.40 -0.01 6.41
C THR A 132 -15.28 -0.96 5.22
N PHE A 133 -15.62 -2.22 5.45
CA PHE A 133 -15.80 -3.23 4.39
C PHE A 133 -17.28 -3.52 4.19
N HIS A 134 -17.63 -3.94 2.98
CA HIS A 134 -18.89 -4.61 2.68
C HIS A 134 -18.63 -6.00 2.11
N GLN A 135 -19.67 -6.84 2.08
CA GLN A 135 -19.64 -8.13 1.39
C GLN A 135 -20.28 -7.95 0.01
N ALA A 136 -19.50 -8.10 -1.04
CA ALA A 136 -19.99 -8.12 -2.41
C ALA A 136 -20.76 -9.42 -2.68
N PRO A 137 -21.77 -9.39 -3.58
CA PRO A 137 -22.60 -10.56 -3.89
C PRO A 137 -21.85 -11.66 -4.65
N GLU A 138 -20.85 -11.29 -5.47
CA GLU A 138 -20.08 -12.21 -6.31
C GLU A 138 -18.57 -12.04 -6.04
N PRO A 139 -17.92 -12.94 -5.29
CA PRO A 139 -16.47 -12.89 -5.05
C PRO A 139 -15.64 -12.97 -6.34
N ASP A 140 -14.51 -12.26 -6.37
CA ASP A 140 -13.58 -12.29 -7.51
C ASP A 140 -12.32 -13.09 -7.16
N ALA A 141 -12.39 -14.41 -7.38
CA ALA A 141 -11.32 -15.35 -7.06
C ALA A 141 -10.22 -15.45 -8.14
N ARG A 142 -10.09 -14.46 -9.04
CA ARG A 142 -8.96 -14.41 -9.99
C ARG A 142 -7.63 -14.39 -9.24
N ALA A 143 -6.63 -15.09 -9.76
CA ALA A 143 -5.28 -15.02 -9.22
C ALA A 143 -4.64 -13.66 -9.51
N VAL A 144 -3.78 -13.19 -8.60
CA VAL A 144 -2.90 -12.04 -8.86
C VAL A 144 -1.86 -12.45 -9.89
N VAL A 145 -1.55 -11.55 -10.81
CA VAL A 145 -0.44 -11.69 -11.76
C VAL A 145 0.50 -10.53 -11.50
N ASP A 146 1.70 -10.80 -11.00
CA ASP A 146 2.67 -9.74 -10.68
C ASP A 146 3.46 -9.31 -11.91
N THR A 147 3.87 -8.04 -11.94
CA THR A 147 4.91 -7.54 -12.86
C THR A 147 6.31 -7.84 -12.32
N ALA A 148 7.34 -7.59 -13.13
CA ALA A 148 8.73 -7.70 -12.68
C ALA A 148 9.09 -6.76 -11.51
N GLY A 149 8.31 -5.70 -11.26
CA GLY A 149 8.45 -4.79 -10.13
C GLY A 149 7.68 -5.21 -8.87
N GLY A 150 6.92 -6.31 -8.91
CA GLY A 150 6.09 -6.78 -7.79
C GLY A 150 4.75 -6.02 -7.63
N ALA A 151 4.47 -5.03 -8.48
CA ALA A 151 3.15 -4.43 -8.61
C ALA A 151 2.21 -5.39 -9.38
N PRO A 152 0.90 -5.43 -9.09
CA PRO A 152 -0.03 -6.25 -9.87
C PRO A 152 -0.10 -5.77 -11.33
N ALA A 153 0.04 -6.70 -12.27
CA ALA A 153 -0.17 -6.47 -13.70
C ALA A 153 -1.63 -6.13 -13.98
N ALA A 154 -1.91 -5.37 -15.05
CA ALA A 154 -3.24 -4.83 -15.37
C ALA A 154 -4.37 -5.88 -15.58
N SER A 155 -4.03 -7.16 -15.74
CA SER A 155 -4.98 -8.28 -15.80
C SER A 155 -5.41 -8.81 -14.42
N SER A 156 -4.79 -8.33 -13.34
CA SER A 156 -5.12 -8.69 -11.96
C SER A 156 -6.50 -8.17 -11.56
N PRO A 157 -7.14 -8.78 -10.55
CA PRO A 157 -8.43 -8.30 -10.05
C PRO A 157 -8.33 -6.95 -9.33
N ALA A 158 -9.43 -6.19 -9.34
CA ALA A 158 -9.57 -4.88 -8.70
C ALA A 158 -9.01 -4.82 -7.27
N TRP A 159 -9.27 -5.85 -6.46
CA TRP A 159 -8.84 -5.92 -5.07
C TRP A 159 -7.33 -6.01 -4.90
N ALA A 160 -6.61 -6.59 -5.87
CA ALA A 160 -5.15 -6.66 -5.84
C ALA A 160 -4.55 -5.28 -6.14
N HIS A 161 -5.09 -4.57 -7.13
CA HIS A 161 -4.72 -3.17 -7.41
C HIS A 161 -5.04 -2.25 -6.24
N LEU A 162 -6.16 -2.46 -5.55
CA LEU A 162 -6.52 -1.68 -4.36
C LEU A 162 -5.58 -1.96 -3.18
N ALA A 163 -5.23 -3.21 -2.90
CA ALA A 163 -4.25 -3.54 -1.87
C ALA A 163 -2.88 -2.87 -2.18
N TRP A 164 -2.42 -2.96 -3.42
CA TRP A 164 -1.20 -2.29 -3.87
C TRP A 164 -1.26 -0.76 -3.70
N LEU A 165 -2.36 -0.13 -4.14
CA LEU A 165 -2.60 1.30 -3.94
C LEU A 165 -2.50 1.69 -2.46
N LEU A 166 -3.18 0.94 -1.57
CA LEU A 166 -3.15 1.20 -0.14
C LEU A 166 -1.75 1.08 0.47
N ARG A 167 -0.98 0.05 0.06
CA ARG A 167 0.42 -0.13 0.49
C ARG A 167 1.32 1.04 0.09
N GLU A 168 1.11 1.60 -1.11
CA GLU A 168 1.96 2.64 -1.67
C GLU A 168 1.55 4.08 -1.29
N LEU A 169 0.28 4.31 -0.92
CA LEU A 169 -0.21 5.65 -0.57
C LEU A 169 0.54 6.38 0.56
N PRO A 170 1.08 5.73 1.61
CA PRO A 170 1.89 6.41 2.60
C PRO A 170 3.12 7.15 2.03
N PHE A 171 3.67 6.73 0.88
CA PHE A 171 4.78 7.44 0.22
C PHE A 171 4.45 8.89 -0.16
N VAL A 172 3.17 9.24 -0.34
CA VAL A 172 2.72 10.63 -0.55
C VAL A 172 3.30 11.58 0.51
N GLN A 173 3.46 11.11 1.76
CA GLN A 173 3.96 11.94 2.87
C GLN A 173 5.42 12.39 2.67
N ALA A 174 6.24 11.59 1.97
CA ALA A 174 7.61 11.96 1.63
C ALA A 174 7.70 13.17 0.69
N PHE A 175 6.59 13.52 0.02
CA PHE A 175 6.52 14.66 -0.89
C PHE A 175 6.09 15.96 -0.21
N ARG A 176 5.84 16.01 1.11
CA ARG A 176 5.38 17.25 1.80
C ARG A 176 6.23 18.49 1.48
N GLU A 177 7.54 18.33 1.34
CA GLU A 177 8.50 19.41 1.00
C GLU A 177 9.01 19.33 -0.45
N TYR A 178 8.41 18.49 -1.30
CA TYR A 178 8.81 18.30 -2.69
C TYR A 178 8.16 19.32 -3.63
N GLY A 179 8.93 19.76 -4.63
CA GLY A 179 8.47 20.70 -5.64
C GLY A 179 8.34 22.13 -5.11
N HIS A 180 7.59 22.97 -5.83
CA HIS A 180 7.43 24.38 -5.47
C HIS A 180 6.11 24.66 -4.72
N GLU A 181 5.16 23.73 -4.80
CA GLU A 181 3.87 23.78 -4.09
C GLU A 181 3.89 22.94 -2.80
N GLY A 182 4.82 21.99 -2.65
CA GLY A 182 4.77 20.98 -1.61
C GLY A 182 3.72 19.90 -1.91
N GLY A 183 3.93 18.69 -1.37
CA GLY A 183 3.01 17.57 -1.53
C GLY A 183 1.76 17.68 -0.64
N PRO A 184 0.75 16.83 -0.89
CA PRO A 184 -0.53 16.89 -0.21
C PRO A 184 -0.51 16.08 1.10
N THR A 185 -1.43 16.38 1.99
CA THR A 185 -1.70 15.53 3.16
C THR A 185 -2.71 14.45 2.78
N LEU A 186 -2.38 13.19 3.06
CA LEU A 186 -3.27 12.04 2.81
C LEU A 186 -4.39 11.99 3.86
N CYS A 187 -5.65 12.02 3.42
CA CYS A 187 -6.82 11.99 4.29
C CYS A 187 -7.51 10.63 4.34
N GLY A 188 -7.43 9.82 3.28
CA GLY A 188 -8.09 8.53 3.20
C GLY A 188 -8.33 8.04 1.78
N VAL A 189 -9.22 7.05 1.63
CA VAL A 189 -9.65 6.49 0.34
C VAL A 189 -11.15 6.18 0.38
N GLU A 190 -11.88 6.53 -0.67
CA GLU A 190 -13.25 6.08 -0.94
C GLU A 190 -13.23 5.09 -2.11
N VAL A 191 -13.95 3.98 -2.00
CA VAL A 191 -14.00 2.91 -3.03
C VAL A 191 -15.47 2.60 -3.34
N PRO A 192 -16.11 3.40 -4.21
CA PRO A 192 -17.54 3.23 -4.51
C PRO A 192 -17.81 2.19 -5.59
N SER A 193 -16.77 1.67 -6.27
CA SER A 193 -16.91 0.56 -7.22
C SER A 193 -15.60 -0.21 -7.37
N ARG A 194 -15.65 -1.40 -7.99
CA ARG A 194 -14.45 -2.15 -8.41
C ARG A 194 -13.64 -1.47 -9.50
N GLN A 195 -14.20 -0.52 -10.24
CA GLN A 195 -13.53 0.09 -11.38
C GLN A 195 -12.53 1.17 -10.98
N TRP A 196 -12.74 1.83 -9.85
CA TRP A 196 -11.91 2.96 -9.41
C TRP A 196 -12.01 3.23 -7.91
N ALA A 197 -10.94 3.79 -7.35
CA ALA A 197 -10.88 4.38 -6.03
C ALA A 197 -10.70 5.92 -6.12
N GLU A 198 -11.16 6.65 -5.11
CA GLU A 198 -10.88 8.07 -4.92
C GLU A 198 -9.97 8.24 -3.70
N VAL A 199 -8.72 8.62 -3.95
CA VAL A 199 -7.75 8.98 -2.90
C VAL A 199 -8.08 10.40 -2.42
N LEU A 200 -8.41 10.52 -1.13
CA LEU A 200 -8.76 11.79 -0.52
C LEU A 200 -7.51 12.49 0.01
N THR A 201 -7.30 13.73 -0.39
CA THR A 201 -6.13 14.53 -0.01
C THR A 201 -6.53 15.96 0.37
N GLU A 202 -5.69 16.62 1.17
CA GLU A 202 -5.78 18.05 1.49
C GLU A 202 -4.50 18.76 1.04
N HIS A 203 -4.63 19.84 0.28
CA HIS A 203 -3.52 20.64 -0.25
C HIS A 203 -3.91 22.12 -0.17
N HIS A 204 -3.06 22.93 0.49
CA HIS A 204 -3.31 24.34 0.81
C HIS A 204 -4.70 24.67 1.39
N GLY A 205 -5.28 23.76 2.18
CA GLY A 205 -6.60 23.91 2.80
C GLY A 205 -7.78 23.57 1.89
N GLU A 206 -7.53 23.19 0.64
CA GLU A 206 -8.53 22.64 -0.27
C GLU A 206 -8.51 21.11 -0.24
N ARG A 207 -9.68 20.49 -0.42
CA ARG A 207 -9.83 19.03 -0.45
C ARG A 207 -9.94 18.54 -1.88
N TRP A 208 -9.10 17.57 -2.20
CA TRP A 208 -8.96 17.00 -3.53
C TRP A 208 -9.29 15.51 -3.52
N ARG A 209 -9.81 15.03 -4.65
CA ARG A 209 -10.05 13.61 -4.90
C ARG A 209 -9.20 13.21 -6.09
N VAL A 210 -8.26 12.29 -5.91
CA VAL A 210 -7.54 11.69 -7.03
C VAL A 210 -8.22 10.37 -7.39
N ARG A 211 -8.83 10.29 -8.57
CA ARG A 211 -9.38 9.04 -9.07
C ARG A 211 -8.25 8.17 -9.58
N VAL A 212 -8.27 6.89 -9.19
CA VAL A 212 -7.30 5.88 -9.59
C VAL A 212 -8.08 4.68 -10.15
N ALA A 213 -7.78 4.28 -11.37
CA ALA A 213 -8.45 3.17 -12.03
C ALA A 213 -7.97 1.83 -11.46
N LEU A 214 -8.89 1.00 -10.96
CA LEU A 214 -8.60 -0.32 -10.41
C LEU A 214 -8.78 -1.44 -11.44
N GLU A 215 -9.59 -1.22 -12.49
CA GLU A 215 -9.80 -2.14 -13.61
C GLU A 215 -9.82 -1.40 -14.95
N GLY A 216 -9.78 -2.14 -16.05
CA GLY A 216 -9.92 -1.58 -17.41
C GLY A 216 -8.66 -0.90 -17.96
N ARG A 217 -7.57 -0.86 -17.20
CA ARG A 217 -6.29 -0.31 -17.64
C ARG A 217 -5.55 -1.24 -18.59
N THR A 218 -4.66 -0.67 -19.40
CA THR A 218 -3.66 -1.40 -20.20
C THR A 218 -2.32 -1.57 -19.49
N GLU A 219 -2.05 -0.78 -18.46
CA GLU A 219 -0.75 -0.68 -17.79
C GLU A 219 -0.86 -0.90 -16.26
N PRO A 220 0.19 -1.41 -15.59
CA PRO A 220 0.23 -1.54 -14.14
C PRO A 220 0.31 -0.16 -13.46
N ILE A 221 -0.27 -0.04 -12.27
CA ILE A 221 0.06 1.04 -11.34
C ILE A 221 1.30 0.59 -10.57
N GLU A 222 2.46 1.13 -10.90
CA GLU A 222 3.70 0.78 -10.19
C GLU A 222 3.86 1.58 -8.88
N PHE A 223 3.79 2.91 -8.93
CA PHE A 223 4.12 3.79 -7.78
C PHE A 223 3.08 4.90 -7.54
N PRO A 224 1.83 4.58 -7.18
CA PRO A 224 0.74 5.57 -7.14
C PRO A 224 0.97 6.66 -6.09
N GLY A 225 1.59 6.31 -4.95
CA GLY A 225 1.94 7.30 -3.93
C GLY A 225 2.95 8.34 -4.42
N MET A 226 3.93 7.92 -5.24
CA MET A 226 4.88 8.86 -5.86
C MET A 226 4.20 9.73 -6.91
N VAL A 227 3.43 9.14 -7.83
CA VAL A 227 2.75 9.90 -8.90
C VAL A 227 1.81 10.95 -8.32
N ILE A 228 1.07 10.63 -7.25
CA ILE A 228 0.23 11.59 -6.54
C ILE A 228 1.08 12.67 -5.86
N GLY A 229 2.17 12.30 -5.17
CA GLY A 229 3.07 13.24 -4.51
C GLY A 229 3.68 14.26 -5.47
N GLU A 230 4.22 13.79 -6.61
CA GLU A 230 4.79 14.63 -7.67
C GLU A 230 3.73 15.54 -8.30
N LEU A 231 2.55 15.00 -8.66
CA LEU A 231 1.47 15.76 -9.30
C LEU A 231 1.01 16.98 -8.47
N PHE A 232 1.05 16.86 -7.15
CA PHE A 232 0.74 17.94 -6.23
C PHE A 232 1.92 18.90 -6.03
N GLY A 233 3.13 18.40 -5.76
CA GLY A 233 4.31 19.25 -5.55
C GLY A 233 4.75 20.04 -6.80
N GLU A 234 4.46 19.52 -7.99
CA GLU A 234 4.63 20.21 -9.28
C GLU A 234 3.45 21.13 -9.64
N GLY A 235 2.37 21.18 -8.86
CA GLY A 235 1.17 22.00 -9.13
C GLY A 235 0.26 21.49 -10.27
N ARG A 236 0.70 20.48 -11.03
CA ARG A 236 0.01 19.90 -12.20
C ARG A 236 -1.39 19.34 -11.90
N HIS A 237 -1.69 18.98 -10.66
CA HIS A 237 -3.03 18.57 -10.24
C HIS A 237 -4.11 19.58 -10.67
N ARG A 238 -3.81 20.89 -10.71
CA ARG A 238 -4.76 21.95 -11.11
C ARG A 238 -5.07 21.97 -12.60
N GLU A 239 -4.14 21.50 -13.43
CA GLU A 239 -4.32 21.41 -14.89
C GLU A 239 -5.20 20.21 -15.28
N LEU A 240 -5.18 19.16 -14.46
CA LEU A 240 -5.95 17.92 -14.63
C LEU A 240 -7.29 17.91 -13.86
N ALA A 241 -7.62 19.00 -13.17
CA ALA A 241 -8.74 19.03 -12.24
C ALA A 241 -10.07 19.48 -12.87
N GLU A 242 -11.10 18.66 -12.73
CA GLU A 242 -12.49 19.07 -12.88
C GLU A 242 -13.15 19.15 -11.49
N SER A 243 -13.43 20.36 -10.98
CA SER A 243 -14.09 20.56 -9.68
C SER A 243 -13.41 19.85 -8.49
N HIS A 244 -12.07 19.91 -8.42
CA HIS A 244 -11.20 19.21 -7.45
C HIS A 244 -11.19 17.66 -7.54
N LEU A 245 -11.80 17.08 -8.57
CA LEU A 245 -11.52 15.71 -9.00
C LEU A 245 -10.36 15.73 -9.99
N VAL A 246 -9.32 14.95 -9.70
CA VAL A 246 -8.11 14.81 -10.52
C VAL A 246 -8.09 13.38 -11.07
N ASP A 247 -7.95 13.23 -12.38
CA ASP A 247 -7.71 11.93 -13.03
C ASP A 247 -6.28 11.94 -13.61
N PRO A 248 -5.31 11.23 -13.00
CA PRO A 248 -3.95 11.19 -13.51
C PRO A 248 -3.78 10.25 -14.72
N GLY A 249 -4.82 9.52 -15.12
CA GLY A 249 -4.72 8.43 -16.10
C GLY A 249 -4.04 7.17 -15.57
N ILE A 250 -3.99 6.98 -14.24
CA ILE A 250 -3.37 5.83 -13.54
C ILE A 250 -4.40 4.93 -12.88
#